data_AF-A0A5C3FPM2-F1
#
_entry.id   AF-A0A5C3FPM2-F1
#
_cell.length_a   1.000
_cell.length_b   1.000
_cell.length_c   1.000
_cell.angle_alpha   90.00
_cell.angle_beta   90.00
_cell.angle_gamma   90.00
#
_symmetry.space_group_name_H-M   'P 1'
#
loop_
_entity.id
_entity.type
_entity.pdbx_description
1 polymer ?
#
loop_
_entity_poly.entity_id
_entity_poly.type
_entity_poly.pdbx_seq_one_letter_code
_entity_poly.pdbx_strand_id
1 'polypeptide(L)' 'MARIPLTPEQRRIRTIMVSFPLLVATSVVLFKRLYLGEEQRRLPSQGKIASHPA' A
#
# COMPACT_ATOMS: atom_id res chain seq x y z
N MET A 1 -14.75 -9.91 24.32
CA MET A 1 -15.39 -10.52 23.13
C MET A 1 -14.62 -11.77 22.75
N ALA A 2 -15.28 -12.93 22.67
CA ALA A 2 -14.62 -14.16 22.24
C ALA A 2 -14.21 -14.07 20.76
N ARG A 3 -12.96 -14.38 20.45
CA ARG A 3 -12.43 -14.36 19.08
C ARG A 3 -12.89 -15.63 18.36
N ILE A 4 -13.74 -15.50 17.35
CA ILE A 4 -14.13 -16.63 16.51
C ILE A 4 -12.90 -17.07 15.71
N PRO A 5 -12.43 -18.33 15.85
CA PRO A 5 -11.27 -18.80 15.12
C PRO A 5 -11.58 -18.90 13.63
N LEU A 6 -10.70 -18.35 12.80
CA LEU A 6 -10.82 -18.44 11.34
C LEU A 6 -10.42 -19.82 10.85
N THR A 7 -11.18 -20.35 9.88
CA THR A 7 -10.79 -21.54 9.12
C THR A 7 -9.51 -21.28 8.33
N PRO A 8 -8.77 -22.32 7.92
CA PRO A 8 -7.55 -22.15 7.12
C PRO A 8 -7.76 -21.33 5.83
N GLU A 9 -8.87 -21.57 5.12
CA GLU A 9 -9.22 -20.81 3.91
C GLU A 9 -9.52 -19.34 4.21
N GLN A 10 -10.24 -19.04 5.28
CA GLN A 10 -10.48 -17.66 5.70
C GLN A 10 -9.18 -16.92 6.06
N ARG A 11 -8.21 -17.61 6.65
CA ARG A 11 -6.88 -17.03 6.91
C ARG A 11 -6.13 -16.75 5.60
N ARG A 12 -6.17 -17.68 4.64
CA ARG A 12 -5.56 -17.51 3.32
C ARG A 12 -6.16 -16.30 2.59
N ILE A 13 -7.49 -16.20 2.53
CA ILE A 13 -8.20 -15.06 1.92
C ILE A 13 -7.82 -13.76 2.62
N ARG A 14 -7.77 -13.74 3.95
CA ARG A 14 -7.31 -12.57 4.70
C ARG A 14 -5.88 -12.17 4.33
N THR A 15 -4.97 -13.12 4.21
CA THR A 15 -3.60 -12.83 3.77
C THR A 15 -3.58 -12.23 2.39
N ILE A 16 -4.33 -12.80 1.42
CA ILE A 16 -4.42 -12.29 0.06
C ILE A 16 -5.00 -10.87 0.04
N MET A 17 -6.07 -10.60 0.78
CA MET A 17 -6.68 -9.27 0.86
C MET A 17 -5.70 -8.20 1.36
N VAL A 18 -4.71 -8.57 2.18
CA VAL A 18 -3.71 -7.64 2.69
C VAL A 18 -2.49 -7.55 1.78
N SER A 19 -1.97 -8.68 1.30
CA SER A 19 -0.73 -8.72 0.51
C SER A 19 -0.94 -8.30 -0.94
N PHE A 20 -2.08 -8.63 -1.54
CA PHE A 20 -2.34 -8.38 -2.95
C PHE A 20 -2.36 -6.87 -3.29
N PRO A 21 -3.04 -5.98 -2.54
CA PRO A 21 -3.00 -4.55 -2.81
C PRO A 21 -1.59 -3.96 -2.70
N LEU A 22 -0.80 -4.43 -1.72
CA LEU A 22 0.59 -3.99 -1.56
C LEU A 22 1.44 -4.41 -2.76
N LEU A 23 1.27 -5.64 -3.23
CA LEU A 23 1.95 -6.14 -4.43
C LEU A 23 1.58 -5.30 -5.65
N VAL A 24 0.29 -5.07 -5.89
CA VAL A 24 -0.17 -4.27 -7.04
C VAL A 24 0.40 -2.85 -6.99
N ALA A 25 0.31 -2.18 -5.85
CA ALA A 25 0.82 -0.81 -5.69
C ALA A 25 2.33 -0.73 -5.95
N THR A 26 3.10 -1.67 -5.40
CA THR A 26 4.57 -1.70 -5.60
C THR A 26 4.94 -2.03 -7.04
N SER A 27 4.26 -3.00 -7.68
CA SER A 27 4.47 -3.32 -9.09
C SER A 27 4.18 -2.12 -10.00
N VAL A 28 3.10 -1.36 -9.76
CA VAL A 28 2.77 -0.16 -10.55
C VAL A 28 3.85 0.92 -10.38
N VAL A 29 4.31 1.16 -9.15
CA VAL A 29 5.38 2.15 -8.89
C VAL A 29 6.67 1.74 -9.59
N LEU A 30 7.06 0.46 -9.49
CA LEU A 30 8.27 -0.04 -10.14
C LEU A 30 8.16 0.01 -11.66
N PHE A 31 6.99 -0.31 -12.23
CA PHE A 31 6.75 -0.21 -13.66
C PHE A 31 6.94 1.23 -14.17
N LYS A 32 6.35 2.21 -13.47
CA LYS A 32 6.51 3.63 -13.78
C LYS A 32 7.98 4.08 -13.72
N ARG A 33 8.71 3.66 -12.70
CA ARG A 33 10.11 4.11 -12.50
C ARG A 33 11.12 3.40 -13.40
N LEU A 34 11.02 2.08 -13.51
CA LEU A 34 12.03 1.26 -14.18
C LEU A 34 11.77 1.09 -15.67
N TYR A 35 10.51 1.03 -16.08
CA TYR A 35 10.15 0.83 -17.48
C TYR A 35 9.80 2.14 -18.18
N LEU A 36 8.97 2.99 -17.56
CA LEU A 36 8.58 4.27 -18.15
C LEU A 36 9.58 5.41 -17.86
N GLY A 37 10.51 5.21 -16.92
CA GLY A 37 11.49 6.23 -16.54
C GLY A 37 10.90 7.44 -15.79
N GLU A 38 9.70 7.33 -15.23
CA GLU A 38 9.10 8.40 -14.43
C GLU A 38 9.94 8.67 -13.16
N GLU A 39 10.38 9.90 -12.95
CA GLU A 39 11.10 10.28 -11.74
C GLU A 39 10.20 10.23 -10.49
N GLN A 40 10.79 9.91 -9.33
CA GLN A 40 10.09 10.04 -8.04
C GLN A 40 9.77 11.51 -7.78
N ARG A 41 8.49 11.82 -7.55
CA ARG A 41 8.05 13.17 -7.17
C ARG A 41 8.82 13.62 -5.91
N ARG A 42 9.55 14.73 -6.04
CA ARG A 42 10.24 15.35 -4.90
C ARG A 42 9.19 15.94 -3.97
N LEU A 43 9.25 15.55 -2.70
CA LEU A 43 8.47 16.22 -1.67
C LEU A 43 9.10 17.60 -1.44
N PRO A 44 8.31 18.68 -1.36
CA PRO A 44 8.85 19.99 -1.03
C PRO A 44 9.53 19.90 0.34
N SER A 45 10.81 20.29 0.42
CA SER A 45 11.58 20.32 1.67
C SER A 45 11.05 21.37 2.65
N GLN A 46 10.29 22.33 2.15
CA GLN A 46 9.66 23.41 2.90
C GLN A 46 8.18 23.47 2.54
N GLY A 47 7.34 22.92 3.41
CA GLY A 47 5.90 22.88 3.26
C GLY A 47 5.31 22.01 4.35
N LYS A 48 4.37 22.56 5.13
CA LYS A 48 3.70 21.83 6.22
C LYS A 48 3.17 20.51 5.67
N ILE A 49 3.69 19.39 6.19
CA ILE A 49 3.11 18.06 6.01
C ILE A 49 1.66 18.21 6.45
N ALA A 50 0.71 18.10 5.50
CA ALA A 50 -0.74 18.25 5.62
C ALA A 50 -1.23 18.96 6.90
N SER A 51 -1.75 20.18 6.77
CA SER A 51 -2.42 20.89 7.87
C SER A 51 -3.40 19.96 8.60
N HIS A 52 -3.24 19.85 9.92
CA HIS A 52 -4.16 19.14 10.81
C HIS A 52 -5.61 19.54 10.47
N PRO A 53 -6.54 18.58 10.34
CA PRO A 53 -7.93 18.92 10.04
C PRO A 53 -8.46 19.83 11.15
N ALA A 54 -9.11 20.92 10.74
CA ALA A 54 -9.71 21.92 11.62
C ALA A 54 -10.91 21.35 12.39
#